data_AF-M7C361-F1
#
_entry.id   AF-M7C361-F1
#
_cell.length_a   1.000
_cell.length_b   1.000
_cell.length_c   1.000
_cell.angle_alpha   90.00
_cell.angle_beta   90.00
_cell.angle_gamma   90.00
#
_symmetry.space_group_name_H-M   'P 1'
#
loop_
_entity.id
_entity.type
_entity.pdbx_description
1 polymer ?
#
loop_
_entity_poly.entity_id
_entity_poly.type
_entity_poly.pdbx_seq_one_letter_code
_entity_poly.pdbx_strand_id
1 'polypeptide(L)'
;MATAGSEAHNPLEPEIPKLQFVPFTSALDAGFWHELTQKKLNEYRLDETPKGIKGYYYNGDPFGLPARLTLEFSAFDVNAATPAHCCPAVGTLYNTNTFESFKSCDKKSLLEKAANEIQALQKAYDELCQMEGVTALPYFLIKYNDKSVLVSLLKNWNDFFQDQEEKVTVGVYDPCNFTQYPGWPLRNLLVMVAHKWYWFYLLLDEAFFRPI
;
A
#
# COMPACT_ATOMS: atom_id res chain seq x y z
N MET A 1 -66.23 17.08 2.41
CA MET A 1 -65.87 15.75 1.85
C MET A 1 -65.18 15.99 0.52
N ALA A 2 -63.86 16.00 0.52
CA ALA A 2 -63.04 16.13 -0.68
C ALA A 2 -61.95 15.06 -0.62
N THR A 3 -61.90 14.24 -1.66
CA THR A 3 -61.00 13.12 -1.90
C THR A 3 -59.63 13.64 -2.34
N ALA A 4 -58.57 13.31 -1.62
CA ALA A 4 -57.18 13.52 -2.04
C ALA A 4 -56.59 12.18 -2.49
N GLY A 5 -55.99 12.19 -3.68
CA GLY A 5 -55.57 11.00 -4.43
C GLY A 5 -54.41 10.25 -3.78
N SER A 6 -54.41 8.94 -4.04
CA SER A 6 -53.31 8.03 -3.75
C SER A 6 -52.13 8.31 -4.70
N GLU A 7 -51.01 8.76 -4.17
CA GLU A 7 -49.73 8.63 -4.86
C GLU A 7 -49.25 7.18 -4.73
N ALA A 8 -49.28 6.47 -5.86
CA ALA A 8 -48.77 5.12 -5.98
C ALA A 8 -47.24 5.16 -5.84
N HIS A 9 -46.73 4.58 -4.76
CA HIS A 9 -45.31 4.31 -4.58
C HIS A 9 -44.87 3.31 -5.67
N ASN A 10 -43.99 3.73 -6.57
CA ASN A 10 -43.35 2.87 -7.58
C ASN A 10 -42.64 1.69 -6.90
N PRO A 11 -42.76 0.44 -7.39
CA PRO A 11 -42.05 -0.69 -6.82
C PRO A 11 -40.65 -0.86 -7.45
N LEU A 12 -39.67 -0.98 -6.56
CA LEU A 12 -38.43 -1.78 -6.70
C LEU A 12 -37.47 -1.39 -7.84
N GLU A 13 -36.77 -0.27 -7.70
CA GLU A 13 -35.38 -0.24 -8.17
C GLU A 13 -34.54 -1.14 -7.24
N PRO A 14 -33.78 -2.13 -7.75
CA PRO A 14 -32.85 -2.86 -6.90
C PRO A 14 -31.78 -1.88 -6.43
N GLU A 15 -31.81 -1.50 -5.14
CA GLU A 15 -30.69 -0.81 -4.52
C GLU A 15 -29.44 -1.66 -4.77
N ILE A 16 -28.53 -1.14 -5.61
CA ILE A 16 -27.24 -1.78 -5.85
C ILE A 16 -26.56 -1.82 -4.48
N PRO A 17 -26.28 -3.01 -3.92
CA PRO A 17 -25.71 -3.11 -2.59
C PRO A 17 -24.38 -2.36 -2.58
N LYS A 18 -24.26 -1.39 -1.68
CA LYS A 18 -23.03 -0.61 -1.51
C LYS A 18 -21.89 -1.59 -1.21
N LEU A 19 -20.82 -1.49 -1.97
CA LEU A 19 -19.62 -2.29 -1.77
C LEU A 19 -19.12 -2.11 -0.33
N GLN A 20 -19.02 -3.21 0.41
CA GLN A 20 -18.52 -3.24 1.78
C GLN A 20 -17.14 -3.89 1.81
N PHE A 21 -16.24 -3.29 2.58
CA PHE A 21 -14.87 -3.76 2.73
C PHE A 21 -14.68 -4.32 4.14
N VAL A 22 -14.04 -5.47 4.25
CA VAL A 22 -13.61 -6.02 5.54
C VAL A 22 -12.28 -5.36 5.92
N PRO A 23 -12.17 -4.75 7.11
CA PRO A 23 -10.94 -4.10 7.53
C PRO A 23 -9.83 -5.14 7.78
N PHE A 24 -8.58 -4.73 7.55
CA PHE A 24 -7.42 -5.49 8.00
C PHE A 24 -7.41 -5.61 9.52
N THR A 25 -6.96 -6.76 10.01
CA THR A 25 -6.67 -6.97 11.43
C THR A 25 -5.16 -6.97 11.64
N SER A 26 -4.64 -6.20 12.59
CA SER A 26 -3.23 -6.24 12.94
C SER A 26 -2.92 -7.44 13.85
N ALA A 27 -1.83 -8.15 13.55
CA ALA A 27 -1.32 -9.27 14.33
C ALA A 27 0.15 -8.99 14.68
N LEU A 28 0.42 -8.64 15.93
CA LEU A 28 1.79 -8.39 16.40
C LEU A 28 2.29 -9.61 17.17
N ASP A 29 3.42 -10.16 16.73
CA ASP A 29 4.09 -11.26 17.43
C ASP A 29 4.85 -10.75 18.67
N ALA A 30 5.11 -11.64 19.64
CA ALA A 30 5.91 -11.30 20.82
C ALA A 30 7.33 -10.82 20.45
N GLY A 31 7.91 -11.37 19.39
CA GLY A 31 9.21 -10.97 18.84
C GLY A 31 9.24 -9.51 18.39
N PHE A 32 8.13 -8.97 17.87
CA PHE A 32 8.05 -7.56 17.50
C PHE A 32 8.29 -6.64 18.69
N TRP A 33 7.61 -6.90 19.82
CA TRP A 33 7.75 -6.07 21.03
C TRP A 33 9.12 -6.19 21.68
N HIS A 34 9.68 -7.40 21.68
CA HIS A 34 11.03 -7.64 22.16
C HIS A 34 12.05 -6.82 21.37
N GLU A 35 12.00 -6.91 20.03
CA GLU A 35 12.92 -6.17 19.15
C GLU A 35 12.72 -4.65 19.27
N LEU A 36 11.47 -4.18 19.33
CA LEU A 36 11.17 -2.76 19.54
C LEU A 36 11.80 -2.24 20.84
N THR A 37 11.74 -3.03 21.91
CA THR A 37 12.31 -2.67 23.21
C THR A 37 13.83 -2.63 23.15
N GLN A 38 14.47 -3.62 22.50
CA GLN A 38 15.92 -3.61 22.30
C GLN A 38 16.38 -2.40 21.48
N LYS A 39 15.70 -2.10 20.37
CA LYS A 39 16.01 -0.92 19.56
C LYS A 39 15.75 0.37 20.31
N LYS A 40 14.67 0.47 21.09
CA LYS A 40 14.37 1.67 21.89
C LYS A 40 15.40 1.92 22.98
N LEU A 41 15.93 0.89 23.63
CA LEU A 41 16.94 1.02 24.67
C LEU A 41 18.34 1.32 24.09
N ASN A 42 18.73 0.60 23.04
CA ASN A 42 20.11 0.60 22.56
C ASN A 42 20.38 1.64 21.47
N GLU A 43 19.42 1.82 20.55
CA GLU A 43 19.58 2.62 19.32
C GLU A 43 18.78 3.93 19.39
N TYR A 44 17.45 3.86 19.48
CA TYR A 44 16.56 5.03 19.36
C TYR A 44 16.63 5.91 20.60
N ARG A 45 16.70 5.33 21.80
CA ARG A 45 16.71 6.06 23.09
C ARG A 45 15.55 7.06 23.15
N LEU A 46 15.83 8.35 23.27
CA LEU A 46 14.84 9.42 23.32
C LEU A 46 14.32 9.85 21.94
N ASP A 47 14.88 9.32 20.85
CA ASP A 47 14.44 9.62 19.50
C ASP A 47 13.00 9.13 19.25
N GLU A 48 12.15 10.05 18.81
CA GLU A 48 10.75 9.83 18.43
C GLU A 48 10.54 10.00 16.92
N THR A 49 11.62 10.16 16.14
CA THR A 49 11.49 10.26 14.68
C THR A 49 10.85 8.99 14.11
N PRO A 50 9.98 9.12 13.08
CA PRO A 50 9.27 7.98 12.52
C PRO A 50 10.24 6.95 11.95
N LYS A 51 9.98 5.66 12.22
CA LYS A 51 10.85 4.57 11.76
C LYS A 51 10.15 3.74 10.71
N GLY A 52 10.80 3.47 9.59
CA GLY A 52 10.30 2.53 8.59
C GLY A 52 10.21 1.13 9.17
N ILE A 53 9.08 0.47 8.97
CA ILE A 53 8.86 -0.92 9.34
C ILE A 53 8.26 -1.69 8.16
N LYS A 54 8.50 -2.99 8.11
CA LYS A 54 7.93 -3.89 7.11
C LYS A 54 7.19 -5.04 7.76
N GLY A 55 5.87 -5.02 7.64
CA GLY A 55 5.05 -6.18 7.91
C GLY A 55 4.84 -7.02 6.67
N TYR A 56 4.01 -8.04 6.82
CA TYR A 56 3.50 -8.80 5.69
C TYR A 56 2.08 -9.27 5.98
N TYR A 57 1.35 -9.55 4.92
CA TYR A 57 0.03 -10.18 5.00
C TYR A 57 -0.01 -11.36 4.05
N TYR A 58 -0.89 -12.31 4.34
CA TYR A 58 -1.16 -13.43 3.45
C TYR A 58 -2.66 -13.62 3.37
N ASN A 59 -3.10 -14.21 2.26
CA ASN A 59 -4.52 -14.33 1.96
C ASN A 59 -5.01 -15.78 2.05
N GLY A 60 -4.35 -16.59 2.87
CA GLY A 60 -4.62 -18.02 3.05
C GLY A 60 -5.54 -18.35 4.22
N ASP A 61 -6.08 -17.35 4.92
CA ASP A 61 -6.99 -17.60 6.03
C ASP A 61 -8.32 -18.21 5.54
N PRO A 62 -8.93 -19.12 6.32
CA PRO A 62 -10.25 -19.68 6.02
C PRO A 62 -11.32 -18.63 5.70
N PHE A 63 -12.30 -19.03 4.89
CA PHE A 63 -13.42 -18.17 4.49
C PHE A 63 -14.12 -17.54 5.70
N GLY A 64 -14.31 -16.21 5.66
CA GLY A 64 -14.98 -15.44 6.71
C GLY A 64 -14.04 -14.84 7.78
N LEU A 65 -12.72 -15.08 7.70
CA LEU A 65 -11.75 -14.40 8.54
C LEU A 65 -11.19 -13.14 7.85
N PRO A 66 -10.96 -12.04 8.59
CA PRO A 66 -10.36 -10.83 8.04
C PRO A 66 -8.88 -11.06 7.71
N ALA A 67 -8.39 -10.39 6.66
CA ALA A 67 -6.97 -10.42 6.30
C ALA A 67 -6.11 -9.87 7.46
N ARG A 68 -5.06 -10.60 7.82
CA ARG A 68 -4.15 -10.24 8.91
C ARG A 68 -2.89 -9.58 8.39
N LEU A 69 -2.60 -8.37 8.89
CA LEU A 69 -1.31 -7.71 8.73
C LEU A 69 -0.41 -8.10 9.91
N THR A 70 0.60 -8.90 9.63
CA THR A 70 1.50 -9.47 10.64
C THR A 70 2.79 -8.65 10.76
N LEU A 71 3.20 -8.38 12.00
CA LEU A 71 4.46 -7.75 12.36
C LEU A 71 5.24 -8.68 13.30
N GLU A 72 6.43 -9.07 12.91
CA GLU A 72 7.33 -9.96 13.67
C GLU A 72 8.65 -9.26 14.04
N PHE A 73 9.63 -10.01 14.55
CA PHE A 73 10.96 -9.50 14.86
C PHE A 73 11.66 -8.87 13.64
N SER A 74 11.42 -9.40 12.43
CA SER A 74 12.00 -8.88 11.19
C SER A 74 11.39 -7.57 10.73
N ALA A 75 10.38 -7.03 11.42
CA ALA A 75 9.68 -5.84 10.98
C ALA A 75 10.55 -4.58 10.94
N PHE A 76 11.66 -4.57 11.67
CA PHE A 76 12.60 -3.44 11.70
C PHE A 76 13.69 -3.54 10.61
N ASP A 77 13.76 -4.65 9.89
CA ASP A 77 14.62 -4.82 8.72
C ASP A 77 13.79 -4.69 7.44
N VAL A 78 13.71 -3.47 6.92
CA VAL A 78 12.94 -3.15 5.70
C VAL A 78 13.49 -3.89 4.47
N ASN A 79 14.73 -4.38 4.51
CA ASN A 79 15.36 -5.10 3.39
C ASN A 79 15.30 -6.62 3.55
N ALA A 80 14.85 -7.15 4.70
CA ALA A 80 14.75 -8.58 4.95
C ALA A 80 13.88 -9.30 3.90
N ALA A 81 14.14 -10.56 3.59
CA ALA A 81 13.26 -11.30 2.70
C ALA A 81 11.86 -11.48 3.34
N THR A 82 10.81 -11.21 2.57
CA THR A 82 9.44 -11.52 3.00
C THR A 82 9.26 -13.05 3.01
N PRO A 83 8.57 -13.63 4.01
CA PRO A 83 8.29 -15.06 4.04
C PRO A 83 7.60 -15.55 2.76
N ALA A 84 7.85 -16.81 2.40
CA ALA A 84 7.23 -17.41 1.22
C ALA A 84 5.69 -17.37 1.34
N HIS A 85 5.02 -17.08 0.23
CA HIS A 85 3.56 -16.95 0.13
C HIS A 85 2.95 -15.77 0.92
N CYS A 86 3.76 -14.79 1.32
CA CYS A 86 3.31 -13.55 1.94
C CYS A 86 3.60 -12.34 1.05
N CYS A 87 2.73 -11.33 1.12
CA CYS A 87 2.90 -10.04 0.47
C CYS A 87 3.51 -9.03 1.45
N PRO A 88 4.56 -8.28 1.06
CA PRO A 88 5.14 -7.25 1.91
C PRO A 88 4.16 -6.08 2.11
N ALA A 89 4.20 -5.47 3.29
CA ALA A 89 3.49 -4.24 3.62
C ALA A 89 4.43 -3.29 4.36
N VAL A 90 4.89 -2.27 3.66
CA VAL A 90 5.79 -1.24 4.22
C VAL A 90 4.96 -0.17 4.91
N GLY A 91 5.39 0.26 6.08
CA GLY A 91 4.72 1.29 6.86
C GLY A 91 5.69 2.06 7.75
N THR A 92 5.13 2.95 8.55
CA THR A 92 5.89 3.84 9.43
C THR A 92 5.43 3.67 10.87
N LEU A 93 6.39 3.40 11.76
CA LEU A 93 6.18 3.31 13.20
C LEU A 93 6.40 4.67 13.85
N TYR A 94 5.37 5.17 14.51
CA TYR A 94 5.40 6.35 15.36
C TYR A 94 5.41 5.92 16.83
N ASN A 95 6.56 6.00 17.48
CA ASN A 95 6.72 5.62 18.88
C ASN A 95 7.03 6.84 19.74
N THR A 96 6.20 7.11 20.74
CA THR A 96 6.32 8.25 21.66
C THR A 96 6.90 7.80 23.00
N ASN A 97 7.71 8.64 23.64
CA ASN A 97 8.34 8.31 24.92
C ASN A 97 7.38 8.39 26.11
N THR A 98 6.41 9.31 26.06
CA THR A 98 5.48 9.57 27.17
C THR A 98 4.06 9.18 26.81
N PHE A 99 3.28 8.86 27.84
CA PHE A 99 1.86 8.56 27.64
C PHE A 99 1.06 9.81 27.26
N GLU A 100 1.48 10.97 27.75
CA GLU A 100 0.89 12.26 27.41
C GLU A 100 1.07 12.57 25.92
N SER A 101 2.28 12.37 25.37
CA SER A 101 2.54 12.59 23.95
C SER A 101 1.77 11.60 23.06
N PHE A 102 1.60 10.35 23.49
CA PHE A 102 0.71 9.40 22.81
C PHE A 102 -0.76 9.87 22.78
N LYS A 103 -1.26 10.41 23.89
CA LYS A 103 -2.64 10.91 23.99
C LYS A 103 -2.87 12.20 23.20
N SER A 104 -1.91 13.12 23.24
CA SER A 104 -1.97 14.38 22.49
C SER A 104 -1.56 14.23 21.03
N CYS A 105 -1.06 13.06 20.62
CA CYS A 105 -0.72 12.78 19.23
C CYS A 105 -1.96 12.91 18.35
N ASP A 106 -1.87 13.74 17.32
CA ASP A 106 -2.95 13.94 16.38
C ASP A 106 -3.05 12.76 15.39
N LYS A 107 -3.73 11.70 15.84
CA LYS A 107 -4.01 10.50 15.05
C LYS A 107 -4.76 10.84 13.75
N LYS A 108 -5.57 11.90 13.76
CA LYS A 108 -6.31 12.34 12.58
C LYS A 108 -5.35 12.92 11.55
N SER A 109 -4.42 13.78 11.98
CA SER A 109 -3.37 14.30 11.08
C SER A 109 -2.48 13.19 10.50
N LEU A 110 -2.09 12.19 11.30
CA LEU A 110 -1.32 11.05 10.79
C LEU A 110 -2.09 10.24 9.73
N LEU A 111 -3.38 9.99 9.97
CA LEU A 111 -4.23 9.29 9.01
C LEU A 111 -4.46 10.13 7.74
N GLU A 112 -4.68 11.44 7.90
CA GLU A 112 -4.81 12.38 6.78
C GLU A 112 -3.52 12.44 5.96
N LYS A 113 -2.35 12.38 6.58
CA LYS A 113 -1.07 12.31 5.85
C LYS A 113 -1.00 11.07 4.96
N ALA A 114 -1.30 9.89 5.50
CA ALA A 114 -1.33 8.65 4.73
C ALA A 114 -2.40 8.69 3.61
N ALA A 115 -3.57 9.25 3.90
CA ALA A 115 -4.62 9.42 2.91
C ALA A 115 -4.20 10.37 1.77
N ASN A 116 -3.52 11.48 2.10
CA ASN A 116 -2.99 12.42 1.13
C ASN A 116 -1.91 11.78 0.25
N GLU A 117 -1.05 10.92 0.79
CA GLU A 117 -0.05 10.18 0.01
C GLU A 117 -0.72 9.23 -1.00
N ILE A 118 -1.74 8.49 -0.56
CA ILE A 118 -2.54 7.61 -1.44
C ILE A 118 -3.26 8.43 -2.52
N GLN A 119 -3.88 9.54 -2.13
CA GLN A 119 -4.59 10.43 -3.05
C GLN A 119 -3.64 11.10 -4.07
N ALA A 120 -2.44 11.48 -3.64
CA ALA A 120 -1.42 12.04 -4.53
C ALA A 120 -0.95 11.02 -5.56
N LEU A 121 -0.73 9.76 -5.16
CA LEU A 121 -0.42 8.67 -6.08
C LEU A 121 -1.55 8.45 -7.10
N GLN A 122 -2.80 8.37 -6.62
CA GLN A 122 -3.95 8.20 -7.50
C GLN A 122 -4.06 9.34 -8.51
N LYS A 123 -3.95 10.59 -8.05
CA LYS A 123 -3.98 11.76 -8.92
C LYS A 123 -2.87 11.74 -9.98
N ALA A 124 -1.63 11.45 -9.57
CA ALA A 124 -0.50 11.39 -10.50
C ALA A 124 -0.65 10.27 -11.54
N TYR A 125 -1.23 9.13 -11.15
CA TYR A 125 -1.55 8.04 -12.07
C TYR A 125 -2.68 8.42 -13.04
N ASP A 126 -3.74 9.07 -12.57
CA ASP A 126 -4.85 9.53 -13.41
C ASP A 126 -4.38 10.58 -14.43
N GLU A 127 -3.53 11.52 -14.01
CA GLU A 127 -2.90 12.51 -14.90
C GLU A 127 -2.04 11.85 -15.98
N LEU A 128 -1.28 10.80 -15.61
CA LEU A 128 -0.50 10.03 -16.58
C LEU A 128 -1.39 9.29 -17.59
N CYS A 129 -2.49 8.68 -17.13
CA CYS A 129 -3.45 8.01 -18.01
C CYS A 129 -4.10 9.00 -18.99
N GLN A 130 -4.47 10.19 -18.52
CA GLN A 130 -5.02 11.26 -19.37
C GLN A 130 -4.00 11.74 -20.41
N MET A 131 -2.74 11.93 -20.03
CA MET A 131 -1.68 12.39 -20.93
C MET A 131 -1.42 11.40 -22.08
N GLU A 132 -1.46 10.10 -21.77
CA GLU A 132 -1.28 9.04 -22.78
C GLU A 132 -2.58 8.68 -23.52
N GLY A 133 -3.72 9.29 -23.16
CA GLY A 133 -5.01 9.08 -23.81
C GLY A 133 -5.60 7.68 -23.56
N VAL A 134 -5.26 7.05 -22.43
CA VAL A 134 -5.70 5.69 -22.06
C VAL A 134 -6.48 5.70 -20.75
N THR A 135 -7.32 4.69 -20.54
CA THR A 135 -8.13 4.56 -19.31
C THR A 135 -7.36 3.97 -18.14
N ALA A 136 -6.33 3.18 -18.41
CA ALA A 136 -5.46 2.59 -17.42
C ALA A 136 -4.12 2.20 -18.07
N LEU A 137 -3.03 2.31 -17.30
CA LEU A 137 -1.70 1.88 -17.69
C LEU A 137 -1.34 0.60 -16.92
N PRO A 138 -1.06 -0.52 -17.62
CA PRO A 138 -0.78 -1.81 -16.97
C PRO A 138 0.49 -1.78 -16.13
N TYR A 139 1.47 -0.96 -16.53
CA TYR A 139 2.77 -0.84 -15.87
C TYR A 139 3.18 0.62 -15.85
N PHE A 140 3.70 1.08 -14.72
CA PHE A 140 4.16 2.44 -14.53
C PHE A 140 5.28 2.51 -13.49
N LEU A 141 6.04 3.61 -13.49
CA LEU A 141 7.09 3.90 -12.53
C LEU A 141 6.55 4.87 -11.50
N ILE A 142 6.88 4.65 -10.23
CA ILE A 142 6.48 5.48 -9.10
C ILE A 142 7.75 5.92 -8.38
N LYS A 143 7.82 7.20 -8.04
CA LYS A 143 8.87 7.78 -7.21
C LYS A 143 8.24 8.64 -6.13
N TYR A 144 8.62 8.36 -4.89
CA TYR A 144 8.12 9.08 -3.73
C TYR A 144 9.17 10.11 -3.31
N ASN A 145 8.79 11.38 -3.33
CA ASN A 145 9.56 12.47 -2.74
C ASN A 145 8.85 12.92 -1.45
N ASP A 146 9.55 13.65 -0.58
CA ASP A 146 9.01 14.11 0.72
C ASP A 146 7.65 14.84 0.66
N LYS A 147 7.28 15.37 -0.52
CA LYS A 147 6.07 16.17 -0.73
C LYS A 147 5.25 15.80 -1.96
N SER A 148 5.69 14.85 -2.78
CA SER A 148 5.04 14.55 -4.06
C SER A 148 5.27 13.13 -4.53
N VAL A 149 4.28 12.58 -5.22
CA VAL A 149 4.39 11.30 -5.91
C VAL A 149 4.54 11.59 -7.40
N LEU A 150 5.65 11.14 -7.99
CA LEU A 150 5.89 11.22 -9.42
C LEU A 150 5.58 9.87 -10.05
N VAL A 151 4.78 9.89 -11.11
CA VAL A 151 4.42 8.69 -11.87
C VAL A 151 4.84 8.88 -13.32
N SER A 152 5.48 7.87 -13.92
CA SER A 152 5.93 7.91 -15.31
C SER A 152 5.78 6.56 -16.00
N LEU A 153 5.99 6.54 -17.31
CA LEU A 153 5.96 5.30 -18.09
C LEU A 153 7.26 4.52 -17.96
N LEU A 154 7.19 3.19 -18.08
CA LEU A 154 8.37 2.33 -18.15
C LEU A 154 9.34 2.72 -19.27
N LYS A 155 8.85 3.30 -20.37
CA LYS A 155 9.70 3.75 -21.49
C LYS A 155 10.69 4.84 -21.07
N ASN A 156 10.37 5.61 -20.02
CA ASN A 156 11.17 6.71 -19.49
C ASN A 156 12.15 6.24 -18.39
N TRP A 157 12.37 4.93 -18.25
CA TRP A 157 13.22 4.35 -17.21
C TRP A 157 14.57 5.07 -17.06
N ASN A 158 15.29 5.29 -18.16
CA ASN A 158 16.63 5.89 -18.11
C ASN A 158 16.62 7.31 -17.54
N ASP A 159 15.58 8.09 -17.81
CA ASP A 159 15.44 9.46 -17.31
C ASP A 159 14.93 9.48 -15.87
N PHE A 160 14.20 8.44 -15.46
CA PHE A 160 13.61 8.31 -14.13
C PHE A 160 14.62 7.87 -13.05
N PHE A 161 15.74 7.27 -13.47
CA PHE A 161 16.81 6.73 -12.62
C PHE A 161 18.09 7.59 -12.57
N GLN A 162 18.04 8.87 -12.95
CA GLN A 162 19.24 9.72 -12.99
C GLN A 162 19.87 9.94 -11.60
N ASP A 163 19.09 9.87 -10.52
CA ASP A 163 19.54 10.04 -9.14
C ASP A 163 19.71 8.68 -8.44
N GLN A 164 20.93 8.33 -8.02
CA GLN A 164 21.22 7.00 -7.43
C GLN A 164 20.68 6.80 -6.00
N GLU A 165 20.24 7.87 -5.33
CA GLU A 165 19.74 7.78 -3.94
C GLU A 165 18.23 7.61 -3.83
N GLU A 166 17.48 7.77 -4.92
CA GLU A 166 16.01 7.78 -4.86
C GLU A 166 15.41 6.43 -5.27
N LYS A 167 14.63 5.85 -4.37
CA LYS A 167 13.97 4.56 -4.55
C LYS A 167 12.85 4.67 -5.59
N VAL A 168 13.01 3.97 -6.71
CA VAL A 168 11.98 3.83 -7.74
C VAL A 168 11.21 2.53 -7.54
N THR A 169 9.89 2.61 -7.56
CA THR A 169 8.97 1.47 -7.43
C THR A 169 8.27 1.23 -8.76
N VAL A 170 8.11 -0.02 -9.17
CA VAL A 170 7.33 -0.35 -10.38
C VAL A 170 5.90 -0.69 -9.96
N GLY A 171 4.96 0.12 -10.42
CA GLY A 171 3.53 -0.11 -10.25
C GLY A 171 2.98 -1.04 -11.32
N VAL A 172 2.18 -2.01 -10.90
CA VAL A 172 1.42 -2.88 -11.79
C VAL A 172 -0.06 -2.67 -11.54
N TYR A 173 -0.79 -2.29 -12.58
CA TYR A 173 -2.24 -2.28 -12.56
C TYR A 173 -2.72 -3.73 -12.69
N ASP A 174 -3.14 -4.29 -11.56
CA ASP A 174 -3.47 -5.70 -11.44
C ASP A 174 -5.00 -5.90 -11.47
N PRO A 175 -5.57 -6.49 -12.55
CA PRO A 175 -7.00 -6.79 -12.63
C PRO A 175 -7.40 -8.03 -11.82
N CYS A 176 -6.46 -8.69 -11.11
CA CYS A 176 -6.74 -9.91 -10.37
C CYS A 176 -7.52 -9.64 -9.08
N ASN A 177 -8.72 -10.22 -9.04
CA ASN A 177 -9.59 -10.18 -7.86
C ASN A 177 -9.25 -11.25 -6.82
N PHE A 178 -8.29 -12.14 -7.11
CA PHE A 178 -7.79 -13.08 -6.11
C PHE A 178 -6.76 -12.37 -5.24
N THR A 179 -6.97 -12.47 -3.94
CA THR A 179 -6.07 -11.88 -2.95
C THR A 179 -4.78 -12.70 -2.80
N GLN A 180 -4.83 -14.01 -3.08
CA GLN A 180 -3.71 -14.94 -2.91
C GLN A 180 -2.68 -14.96 -4.05
N TYR A 181 -3.00 -14.37 -5.20
CA TYR A 181 -2.15 -14.46 -6.38
C TYR A 181 -2.09 -13.09 -7.06
N PRO A 182 -0.89 -12.60 -7.38
CA PRO A 182 -0.78 -11.46 -8.27
C PRO A 182 -1.33 -11.86 -9.63
N GLY A 183 -1.97 -10.93 -10.30
CA GLY A 183 -2.52 -11.19 -11.61
C GLY A 183 -1.47 -11.41 -12.67
N TRP A 184 -2.00 -11.85 -13.80
CA TRP A 184 -1.23 -12.18 -14.98
C TRP A 184 -0.27 -11.09 -15.49
N PRO A 185 -0.61 -9.79 -15.36
CA PRO A 185 0.32 -8.73 -15.73
C PRO A 185 1.67 -8.79 -14.99
N LEU A 186 1.68 -9.11 -13.69
CA LEU A 186 2.93 -9.13 -12.92
C LEU A 186 3.91 -10.19 -13.43
N ARG A 187 3.45 -11.41 -13.74
CA ARG A 187 4.32 -12.46 -14.28
C ARG A 187 5.00 -12.01 -15.58
N ASN A 188 4.24 -11.36 -16.47
CA ASN A 188 4.77 -10.89 -17.74
C ASN A 188 5.82 -9.79 -17.53
N LEU A 189 5.59 -8.88 -16.57
CA LEU A 189 6.57 -7.88 -16.18
C LEU A 189 7.85 -8.52 -15.62
N LEU A 190 7.74 -9.47 -14.69
CA LEU A 190 8.89 -10.13 -14.08
C LEU A 190 9.74 -10.88 -15.12
N VAL A 191 9.11 -11.54 -16.10
CA VAL A 191 9.83 -12.17 -17.22
C VAL A 191 10.52 -11.13 -18.10
N MET A 192 9.87 -10.00 -18.37
CA MET A 192 10.47 -8.90 -19.13
C MET A 192 11.69 -8.31 -18.41
N VAL A 193 11.57 -8.03 -17.11
CA VAL A 193 12.66 -7.56 -16.23
C VAL A 193 13.82 -8.55 -16.24
N ALA A 194 13.51 -9.85 -16.04
CA ALA A 194 14.49 -10.93 -16.05
C ALA A 194 15.31 -10.97 -17.35
N HIS A 195 14.62 -10.82 -18.47
CA HIS A 195 15.21 -10.91 -19.80
C HIS A 195 15.98 -9.62 -20.18
N LYS A 196 15.46 -8.44 -19.82
CA LYS A 196 16.10 -7.15 -20.18
C LYS A 196 17.22 -6.74 -19.24
N TRP A 197 17.15 -7.09 -17.95
CA TRP A 197 18.03 -6.57 -16.90
C TRP A 197 18.63 -7.70 -16.05
N TYR A 198 19.24 -8.67 -16.72
CA TYR A 198 19.87 -9.88 -16.13
C TYR A 198 20.92 -9.59 -15.02
N TRP A 199 21.34 -8.34 -14.84
CA TRP A 199 22.36 -7.91 -13.86
C TRP A 199 21.82 -7.00 -12.74
N PHE A 200 20.51 -6.70 -12.70
CA PHE A 200 19.90 -5.72 -11.79
C PHE A 200 18.80 -6.31 -10.88
N TYR A 201 18.99 -7.56 -10.44
CA TYR A 201 17.97 -8.35 -9.74
C TYR A 201 17.75 -8.00 -8.25
N LEU A 202 18.42 -6.97 -7.72
CA LEU A 202 18.60 -6.82 -6.27
C LEU A 202 17.74 -5.76 -5.57
N LEU A 203 16.85 -5.02 -6.24
CA LEU A 203 16.06 -3.95 -5.57
C LEU A 203 14.76 -3.61 -6.33
N LEU A 204 13.85 -4.58 -6.49
CA LEU A 204 12.47 -4.30 -6.91
C LEU A 204 11.55 -4.49 -5.71
N ASP A 205 11.08 -3.38 -5.14
CA ASP A 205 9.91 -3.41 -4.24
C ASP A 205 8.64 -3.37 -5.11
N GLU A 206 7.74 -4.33 -4.88
CA GLU A 206 6.47 -4.46 -5.61
C GLU A 206 5.39 -3.60 -4.95
N ALA A 207 4.76 -2.69 -5.72
CA ALA A 207 3.56 -1.98 -5.29
C ALA A 207 2.36 -2.40 -6.16
N PHE A 208 1.34 -2.98 -5.52
CA PHE A 208 0.10 -3.42 -6.15
C PHE A 208 -0.90 -2.26 -6.20
N PHE A 209 -1.28 -1.83 -7.41
CA PHE A 209 -2.33 -0.84 -7.60
C PHE A 209 -3.61 -1.54 -8.06
N ARG A 210 -4.66 -1.45 -7.23
CA ARG A 210 -6.01 -1.98 -7.52
C ARG A 210 -6.96 -0.79 -7.69
N PRO A 211 -7.76 -0.72 -8.76
CA PRO A 211 -8.80 0.30 -8.88
C PRO A 211 -9.85 0.12 -7.76
N ILE A 212 -10.35 1.25 -7.24
CA ILE A 212 -11.52 1.31 -6.35
C ILE A 212 -12.78 1.08 -7.17
#